data_AF-A0A5F9D0T5-F1
#
_entry.id   AF-A0A5F9D0T5-F1
#
_cell.length_a   1.000
_cell.length_b   1.000
_cell.length_c   1.000
_cell.angle_alpha   90.00
_cell.angle_beta   90.00
_cell.angle_gamma   90.00
#
_symmetry.space_group_name_H-M   'P 1'
#
loop_
_entity.id
_entity.type
_entity.pdbx_description
1 polymer ?
#
loop_
_entity_poly.entity_id
_entity_poly.type
_entity_poly.pdbx_seq_one_letter_code
_entity_poly.pdbx_strand_id
1 'polypeptide(L)'
;LNPSECENMTRNEMSEELEMDTVDSLIDMPFATVDIKDACGITDAPQIKLKRNKENECIKSDQMKKRKKKQKDYQPNYFLSIPITNKEITKGIKILQNEIIQQDKRLAKAMVSDGSFHVTLLVMQLLNEDEINIGIDALLELKPLIEEILQGKHLTLTFQGIGSFGDRVGFVKLAEGDHINLLLEIAETAKRTFQEKGVMVGESQSFKPHLTFMKLSKSPWLHKNGVKKIEPELYEKFISHRFGEEMLYRIDLCSMLKKKQSNGYYHCESSIMIGKKPIEIQDLINEALHRERMKLKSKVKQIKELLLKPETQAKIRRELFEERLIHNNQGNDVDFSMTLT
;
A
#
# COMPACT_ATOMS: atom_id res chain seq x y z
N LEU A 1 5.58 -41.52 48.52
CA LEU A 1 6.98 -41.23 48.91
C LEU A 1 7.86 -41.68 47.76
N ASN A 2 8.51 -40.72 47.11
CA ASN A 2 9.15 -40.84 45.79
C ASN A 2 10.32 -41.84 45.76
N PRO A 3 10.50 -42.57 44.64
CA PRO A 3 11.73 -43.30 44.33
C PRO A 3 12.56 -42.64 43.21
N SER A 4 13.82 -43.07 43.19
CA SER A 4 14.71 -43.37 42.06
C SER A 4 15.32 -42.26 41.20
N GLU A 5 16.62 -42.03 41.46
CA GLU A 5 17.77 -42.34 40.59
C GLU A 5 17.56 -42.43 39.05
N CYS A 6 18.23 -41.48 38.39
CA CYS A 6 19.10 -41.57 37.21
C CYS A 6 19.11 -42.84 36.33
N GLU A 7 18.68 -42.69 35.07
CA GLU A 7 19.22 -43.40 33.90
C GLU A 7 19.22 -42.48 32.66
N ASN A 8 20.27 -42.61 31.85
CA ASN A 8 20.53 -41.89 30.60
C ASN A 8 19.72 -42.45 29.41
N MET A 9 19.24 -41.58 28.51
CA MET A 9 19.51 -41.55 27.05
C MET A 9 18.38 -40.90 26.22
N THR A 10 18.80 -39.91 25.39
CA THR A 10 18.28 -39.47 24.08
C THR A 10 16.82 -38.99 23.89
N ARG A 11 16.66 -37.68 23.61
CA ARG A 11 16.01 -37.16 22.37
C ARG A 11 16.02 -35.62 22.25
N ASN A 12 16.46 -35.17 21.07
CA ASN A 12 16.03 -34.03 20.25
C ASN A 12 15.87 -32.59 20.79
N GLU A 13 16.54 -31.70 20.04
CA GLU A 13 16.04 -30.45 19.44
C GLU A 13 15.66 -29.29 20.36
N MET A 14 16.61 -28.36 20.48
CA MET A 14 16.52 -26.90 20.60
C MET A 14 17.89 -26.51 21.16
N SER A 15 18.66 -25.58 20.62
CA SER A 15 18.31 -24.25 20.12
C SER A 15 19.66 -23.58 19.81
N GLU A 16 19.77 -22.87 18.70
CA GLU A 16 20.61 -21.67 18.53
C GLU A 16 20.51 -21.21 17.08
N GLU A 17 19.40 -20.53 16.78
CA GLU A 17 19.23 -19.71 15.58
C GLU A 17 19.36 -18.26 16.05
N LEU A 18 20.59 -17.75 16.03
CA LEU A 18 20.87 -16.32 16.15
C LEU A 18 21.87 -15.94 15.06
N GLU A 19 21.61 -14.76 14.52
CA GLU A 19 22.39 -14.01 13.52
C GLU A 19 22.06 -14.26 12.05
N MET A 20 21.04 -13.55 11.53
CA MET A 20 21.20 -12.81 10.26
C MET A 20 20.09 -11.77 10.02
N ASP A 21 19.99 -10.76 10.88
CA ASP A 21 19.28 -9.52 10.55
C ASP A 21 20.31 -8.48 10.11
N THR A 22 20.50 -8.27 8.80
CA THR A 22 21.07 -7.03 8.21
C THR A 22 21.17 -6.97 6.67
N VAL A 23 20.66 -7.94 5.90
CA VAL A 23 20.84 -7.92 4.42
C VAL A 23 19.52 -7.94 3.63
N ASP A 24 18.52 -7.16 4.05
CA ASP A 24 17.22 -7.08 3.36
C ASP A 24 16.99 -5.76 2.58
N SER A 25 18.01 -4.90 2.45
CA SER A 25 17.85 -3.54 1.90
C SER A 25 18.17 -3.36 0.40
N LEU A 26 18.59 -4.39 -0.33
CA LEU A 26 19.21 -4.20 -1.66
C LEU A 26 18.53 -4.89 -2.86
N ILE A 27 17.32 -5.47 -2.72
CA ILE A 27 16.73 -6.31 -3.78
C ILE A 27 15.38 -5.80 -4.34
N ASP A 28 14.82 -4.68 -3.86
CA ASP A 28 13.57 -4.12 -4.42
C ASP A 28 13.85 -3.22 -5.66
N MET A 29 14.27 -3.84 -6.77
CA MET A 29 14.35 -3.19 -8.09
C MET A 29 13.10 -3.54 -8.92
N PRO A 30 12.21 -2.57 -9.23
CA PRO A 30 10.96 -2.89 -9.92
C PRO A 30 11.08 -3.07 -11.42
N PHE A 31 12.20 -2.70 -12.05
CA PHE A 31 12.44 -2.85 -13.49
C PHE A 31 13.91 -3.21 -13.76
N ALA A 32 14.26 -4.48 -13.62
CA ALA A 32 15.29 -5.01 -14.50
C ALA A 32 14.65 -5.02 -15.89
N THR A 33 15.11 -4.16 -16.79
CA THR A 33 14.80 -4.22 -18.22
C THR A 33 15.17 -5.62 -18.72
N VAL A 34 14.18 -6.51 -18.75
CA VAL A 34 14.28 -7.73 -19.53
C VAL A 34 14.13 -7.26 -20.96
N ASP A 35 15.24 -7.12 -21.66
CA ASP A 35 15.26 -7.11 -23.12
C ASP A 35 14.64 -8.43 -23.59
N ILE A 36 13.34 -8.44 -23.83
CA ILE A 36 12.67 -9.49 -24.59
C ILE A 36 13.00 -9.20 -26.06
N LYS A 37 14.18 -9.64 -26.50
CA LYS A 37 14.38 -9.91 -27.92
C LYS A 37 13.52 -11.13 -28.26
N ASP A 38 12.53 -10.91 -29.11
CA ASP A 38 11.81 -11.96 -29.81
C ASP A 38 12.81 -12.95 -30.43
N ALA A 39 12.79 -14.19 -29.93
CA ALA A 39 13.49 -15.30 -30.53
C ALA A 39 12.52 -15.99 -31.47
N CYS A 40 12.51 -15.58 -32.73
CA CYS A 40 11.98 -16.39 -33.82
C CYS A 40 12.81 -16.14 -35.08
N GLY A 41 13.46 -17.19 -35.58
CA GLY A 41 14.23 -17.16 -36.82
C GLY A 41 15.52 -17.98 -36.77
N ILE A 42 15.40 -19.30 -36.61
CA ILE A 42 16.43 -20.21 -37.09
C ILE A 42 16.40 -20.14 -38.62
N THR A 43 17.50 -19.73 -39.25
CA THR A 43 17.89 -20.22 -40.58
C THR A 43 19.41 -20.34 -40.64
N ASP A 44 19.86 -21.51 -41.08
CA ASP A 44 21.24 -21.94 -41.17
C ASP A 44 21.98 -21.42 -42.43
N ALA A 45 23.26 -21.07 -42.23
CA ALA A 45 24.42 -21.17 -43.15
C ALA A 45 24.57 -20.19 -44.36
N PRO A 46 25.79 -20.02 -44.94
CA PRO A 46 27.14 -20.00 -44.37
C PRO A 46 28.01 -18.78 -44.83
N GLN A 47 29.22 -18.73 -44.29
CA GLN A 47 30.23 -17.66 -44.33
C GLN A 47 30.73 -17.22 -45.73
N ILE A 48 31.06 -15.91 -45.86
CA ILE A 48 32.05 -15.41 -46.82
C ILE A 48 33.00 -14.42 -46.12
N LYS A 49 34.29 -14.72 -46.17
CA LYS A 49 35.42 -13.87 -45.77
C LYS A 49 35.59 -12.71 -46.76
N LEU A 50 35.83 -11.49 -46.27
CA LEU A 50 36.69 -10.54 -46.99
C LEU A 50 37.51 -9.69 -46.00
N LYS A 51 38.82 -9.66 -46.24
CA LYS A 51 39.83 -8.90 -45.50
C LYS A 51 39.91 -7.46 -46.02
N ARG A 52 40.39 -6.59 -45.11
CA ARG A 52 41.28 -5.41 -45.33
C ARG A 52 40.63 -4.11 -45.85
N ASN A 53 40.67 -3.03 -45.05
CA ASN A 53 41.77 -2.05 -45.07
C ASN A 53 41.65 -1.03 -43.91
N LYS A 54 42.80 -0.75 -43.30
CA LYS A 54 43.06 0.39 -42.40
C LYS A 54 43.31 1.64 -43.26
N GLU A 55 43.28 2.79 -42.59
CA GLU A 55 43.66 4.13 -43.06
C GLU A 55 42.51 4.97 -43.64
N ASN A 56 41.80 5.63 -42.72
CA ASN A 56 41.60 7.09 -42.76
C ASN A 56 41.17 7.52 -41.36
N GLU A 57 42.20 7.66 -40.53
CA GLU A 57 42.12 8.12 -39.16
C GLU A 57 42.16 9.66 -39.14
N CYS A 58 41.41 10.21 -38.19
CA CYS A 58 41.55 11.57 -37.67
C CYS A 58 40.88 12.71 -38.48
N ILE A 59 40.18 13.61 -37.78
CA ILE A 59 39.53 14.88 -38.21
C ILE A 59 37.97 14.91 -38.25
N LYS A 60 37.25 13.82 -37.93
CA LYS A 60 35.77 13.90 -37.72
C LYS A 60 35.23 13.33 -36.40
N SER A 61 36.08 13.07 -35.41
CA SER A 61 35.66 12.43 -34.15
C SER A 61 35.22 13.38 -33.03
N ASP A 62 35.42 14.70 -33.16
CA ASP A 62 35.22 15.62 -32.03
C ASP A 62 33.88 16.36 -32.00
N GLN A 63 33.06 16.28 -33.06
CA GLN A 63 31.73 16.91 -33.07
C GLN A 63 30.56 15.92 -32.97
N MET A 64 30.76 14.62 -33.16
CA MET A 64 29.67 13.62 -33.01
C MET A 64 29.62 12.93 -31.64
N LYS A 65 30.65 13.08 -30.79
CA LYS A 65 30.71 12.44 -29.47
C LYS A 65 29.91 13.14 -28.36
N LYS A 66 29.34 14.32 -28.61
CA LYS A 66 28.50 15.05 -27.64
C LYS A 66 27.00 14.78 -27.74
N ARG A 67 26.52 14.00 -28.72
CA ARG A 67 25.06 13.79 -28.93
C ARG A 67 24.52 12.39 -28.67
N LYS A 68 25.30 11.43 -28.15
CA LYS A 68 24.82 10.07 -27.84
C LYS A 68 25.43 9.44 -26.59
N LYS A 69 25.53 10.17 -25.47
CA LYS A 69 26.05 9.63 -24.19
C LYS A 69 25.05 9.66 -23.01
N LYS A 70 23.73 9.75 -23.24
CA LYS A 70 22.75 9.87 -22.14
C LYS A 70 21.74 8.73 -21.96
N GLN A 71 21.76 7.68 -22.78
CA GLN A 71 20.76 6.59 -22.67
C GLN A 71 21.23 5.34 -21.91
N LYS A 72 22.50 5.27 -21.48
CA LYS A 72 23.05 4.08 -20.80
C LYS A 72 22.88 4.06 -19.28
N ASP A 73 22.54 5.19 -18.67
CA ASP A 73 22.52 5.34 -17.19
C ASP A 73 21.10 5.61 -16.63
N TYR A 74 20.06 5.47 -17.46
CA TYR A 74 18.69 5.63 -16.99
C TYR A 74 18.27 4.39 -16.19
N GLN A 75 18.15 4.57 -14.88
CA GLN A 75 17.64 3.57 -13.96
C GLN A 75 16.61 4.27 -13.06
N PRO A 76 15.31 3.95 -13.21
CA PRO A 76 14.29 4.54 -12.37
C PRO A 76 14.55 4.25 -10.89
N ASN A 77 14.39 5.27 -10.06
CA ASN A 77 14.47 5.15 -8.60
C ASN A 77 13.27 5.81 -7.89
N TYR A 78 12.40 6.48 -8.64
CA TYR A 78 11.16 7.09 -8.17
C TYR A 78 9.99 6.77 -9.12
N PHE A 79 8.77 6.85 -8.60
CA PHE A 79 7.56 6.64 -9.38
C PHE A 79 6.34 7.35 -8.79
N LEU A 80 5.37 7.66 -9.65
CA LEU A 80 4.03 8.04 -9.25
C LEU A 80 3.18 6.80 -8.99
N SER A 81 2.51 6.78 -7.86
CA SER A 81 1.79 5.63 -7.33
C SER A 81 0.34 5.98 -7.03
N ILE A 82 -0.60 5.18 -7.53
CA ILE A 82 -1.98 5.15 -7.05
C ILE A 82 -2.09 4.02 -6.01
N PRO A 83 -2.17 4.33 -4.71
CA PRO A 83 -2.29 3.34 -3.66
C PRO A 83 -3.63 2.60 -3.74
N ILE A 84 -3.63 1.30 -3.41
CA ILE A 84 -4.89 0.56 -3.23
C ILE A 84 -5.37 0.73 -1.80
N THR A 85 -6.48 1.43 -1.62
CA THR A 85 -7.08 1.71 -0.30
C THR A 85 -8.28 0.81 0.00
N ASN A 86 -8.97 0.32 -1.04
CA ASN A 86 -10.12 -0.56 -0.87
C ASN A 86 -9.69 -1.92 -0.26
N LYS A 87 -10.21 -2.20 0.94
CA LYS A 87 -9.89 -3.41 1.70
C LYS A 87 -10.39 -4.68 1.04
N GLU A 88 -11.45 -4.63 0.23
CA GLU A 88 -11.93 -5.77 -0.54
C GLU A 88 -10.86 -6.25 -1.53
N ILE A 89 -10.26 -5.32 -2.29
CA ILE A 89 -9.19 -5.63 -3.24
C ILE A 89 -7.99 -6.24 -2.52
N THR A 90 -7.50 -5.59 -1.47
CA THR A 90 -6.32 -6.08 -0.73
C THR A 90 -6.54 -7.47 -0.11
N LYS A 91 -7.75 -7.74 0.42
CA LYS A 91 -8.13 -9.06 0.95
C LYS A 91 -8.24 -10.10 -0.17
N GLY A 92 -8.86 -9.76 -1.29
CA GLY A 92 -8.98 -10.65 -2.45
C GLY A 92 -7.61 -11.06 -3.00
N ILE A 93 -6.68 -10.11 -3.13
CA ILE A 93 -5.30 -10.41 -3.53
C ILE A 93 -4.59 -11.27 -2.49
N LYS A 94 -4.81 -11.02 -1.19
CA LYS A 94 -4.22 -11.85 -0.14
C LYS A 94 -4.69 -13.30 -0.21
N ILE A 95 -5.97 -13.52 -0.49
CA ILE A 95 -6.54 -14.86 -0.71
C ILE A 95 -5.88 -15.53 -1.91
N LEU A 96 -5.76 -14.81 -3.05
CA LEU A 96 -5.04 -15.29 -4.23
C LEU A 96 -3.59 -15.69 -3.90
N GLN A 97 -2.83 -14.82 -3.23
CA GLN A 97 -1.44 -15.10 -2.84
C GLN A 97 -1.35 -16.36 -1.97
N ASN A 98 -2.24 -16.49 -0.98
CA ASN A 98 -2.26 -17.65 -0.09
C ASN A 98 -2.57 -18.95 -0.84
N GLU A 99 -3.51 -18.94 -1.79
CA GLU A 99 -3.83 -20.12 -2.62
C GLU A 99 -2.63 -20.55 -3.47
N ILE A 100 -1.90 -19.59 -4.05
CA ILE A 100 -0.67 -19.88 -4.82
C ILE A 100 0.42 -20.47 -3.91
N ILE A 101 0.61 -19.89 -2.71
CA ILE A 101 1.61 -20.37 -1.74
C ILE A 101 1.26 -21.78 -1.23
N GLN A 102 -0.02 -22.10 -1.06
CA GLN A 102 -0.45 -23.43 -0.65
C GLN A 102 -0.09 -24.50 -1.70
N GLN A 103 -0.18 -24.15 -2.98
CA GLN A 103 0.22 -25.02 -4.09
C GLN A 103 1.75 -25.14 -4.23
N ASP A 104 2.49 -24.02 -4.11
CA ASP A 104 3.96 -24.02 -4.09
C ASP A 104 4.51 -23.02 -3.06
N LYS A 105 4.93 -23.57 -1.90
CA LYS A 105 5.45 -22.80 -0.77
C LYS A 105 6.70 -21.98 -1.09
N ARG A 106 7.47 -22.36 -2.11
CA ARG A 106 8.69 -21.65 -2.51
C ARG A 106 8.39 -20.22 -2.98
N LEU A 107 7.19 -20.00 -3.53
CA LEU A 107 6.76 -18.71 -4.08
C LEU A 107 6.48 -17.63 -3.03
N ALA A 108 6.46 -17.96 -1.73
CA ALA A 108 6.15 -17.00 -0.67
C ALA A 108 7.01 -15.72 -0.72
N LYS A 109 8.32 -15.84 -0.96
CA LYS A 109 9.24 -14.68 -1.07
C LYS A 109 9.07 -13.87 -2.35
N ALA A 110 8.35 -14.40 -3.35
CA ALA A 110 8.03 -13.67 -4.58
C ALA A 110 6.79 -12.77 -4.43
N MET A 111 5.99 -12.96 -3.37
CA MET A 111 4.79 -12.16 -3.16
C MET A 111 5.11 -10.72 -2.78
N VAL A 112 4.33 -9.79 -3.33
CA VAL A 112 4.36 -8.38 -2.95
C VAL A 112 3.58 -8.22 -1.64
N SER A 113 4.13 -7.49 -0.67
CA SER A 113 3.48 -7.28 0.62
C SER A 113 2.19 -6.47 0.47
N ASP A 114 1.17 -6.83 1.25
CA ASP A 114 -0.17 -6.25 1.20
C ASP A 114 -0.17 -4.72 1.34
N GLY A 115 0.72 -4.19 2.18
CA GLY A 115 0.89 -2.75 2.40
C GLY A 115 1.48 -1.98 1.22
N SER A 116 1.96 -2.67 0.17
CA SER A 116 2.64 -2.07 -0.99
C SER A 116 1.87 -2.20 -2.30
N PHE A 117 0.61 -2.64 -2.26
CA PHE A 117 -0.26 -2.71 -3.43
C PHE A 117 -0.53 -1.31 -4.00
N HIS A 118 -0.23 -1.15 -5.28
CA HIS A 118 -0.39 0.11 -6.01
C HIS A 118 -0.48 -0.14 -7.52
N VAL A 119 -0.99 0.87 -8.23
CA VAL A 119 -0.82 1.01 -9.68
C VAL A 119 0.27 2.06 -9.93
N THR A 120 1.33 1.68 -10.62
CA THR A 120 2.37 2.62 -11.06
C THR A 120 1.83 3.47 -12.21
N LEU A 121 1.87 4.79 -12.09
CA LEU A 121 1.40 5.72 -13.14
C LEU A 121 2.55 6.20 -14.03
N LEU A 122 3.70 6.50 -13.44
CA LEU A 122 4.88 7.02 -14.12
C LEU A 122 6.14 6.59 -13.38
N VAL A 123 7.20 6.22 -14.09
CA VAL A 123 8.53 5.96 -13.51
C VAL A 123 9.52 7.03 -13.95
N MET A 124 10.42 7.39 -13.04
CA MET A 124 11.37 8.49 -13.25
C MET A 124 12.68 8.27 -12.50
N GLN A 125 13.67 9.08 -12.84
CA GLN A 125 14.96 9.14 -12.17
C GLN A 125 15.13 10.52 -11.52
N LEU A 126 15.34 10.54 -10.20
CA LEU A 126 15.65 11.75 -9.41
C LEU A 126 16.93 11.48 -8.61
N LEU A 127 18.02 12.19 -8.91
CA LEU A 127 19.38 11.84 -8.46
C LEU A 127 19.86 12.57 -7.20
N ASN A 128 19.23 13.69 -6.86
CA ASN A 128 19.63 14.56 -5.76
C ASN A 128 18.41 15.28 -5.14
N GLU A 129 18.61 16.00 -4.04
CA GLU A 129 17.51 16.69 -3.33
C GLU A 129 16.81 17.75 -4.20
N ASP A 130 17.54 18.46 -5.06
CA ASP A 130 16.95 19.46 -5.96
C ASP A 130 16.01 18.80 -6.96
N GLU A 131 16.40 17.68 -7.56
CA GLU A 131 15.55 16.90 -8.46
C GLU A 131 14.33 16.30 -7.73
N ILE A 132 14.49 15.90 -6.45
CA ILE A 132 13.35 15.48 -5.63
C ILE A 132 12.36 16.63 -5.45
N ASN A 133 12.83 17.82 -5.10
CA ASN A 133 11.99 19.02 -4.96
C ASN A 133 11.29 19.38 -6.28
N ILE A 134 12.00 19.31 -7.41
CA ILE A 134 11.42 19.49 -8.75
C ILE A 134 10.31 18.45 -9.02
N GLY A 135 10.51 17.20 -8.63
CA GLY A 135 9.50 16.15 -8.74
C GLY A 135 8.27 16.40 -7.87
N ILE A 136 8.46 16.95 -6.68
CA ILE A 136 7.37 17.39 -5.78
C ILE A 136 6.57 18.52 -6.43
N ASP A 137 7.26 19.55 -6.96
CA ASP A 137 6.62 20.67 -7.64
C ASP A 137 5.83 20.22 -8.88
N ALA A 138 6.41 19.31 -9.67
CA ALA A 138 5.74 18.72 -10.83
C ALA A 138 4.48 17.93 -10.43
N LEU A 139 4.52 17.21 -9.31
CA LEU A 139 3.33 16.53 -8.77
C LEU A 139 2.24 17.53 -8.35
N LEU A 140 2.61 18.63 -7.70
CA LEU A 140 1.66 19.67 -7.29
C LEU A 140 0.99 20.34 -8.51
N GLU A 141 1.77 20.64 -9.56
CA GLU A 141 1.25 21.21 -10.82
C GLU A 141 0.40 20.22 -11.62
N LEU A 142 0.64 18.92 -11.48
CA LEU A 142 -0.17 17.88 -12.13
C LEU A 142 -1.61 17.84 -11.59
N LYS A 143 -1.82 18.18 -10.31
CA LYS A 143 -3.15 18.11 -9.68
C LYS A 143 -4.26 18.83 -10.46
N PRO A 144 -4.17 20.15 -10.76
CA PRO A 144 -5.23 20.85 -11.48
C PRO A 144 -5.48 20.29 -12.88
N LEU A 145 -4.44 19.76 -13.55
CA LEU A 145 -4.58 19.13 -14.87
C LEU A 145 -5.39 17.83 -14.78
N ILE A 146 -5.17 17.02 -13.74
CA ILE A 146 -5.98 15.82 -13.49
C ILE A 146 -7.43 16.22 -13.20
N GLU A 147 -7.66 17.25 -12.38
CA GLU A 147 -9.01 17.73 -12.08
C GLU A 147 -9.74 18.25 -13.33
N GLU A 148 -9.02 18.86 -14.28
CA GLU A 148 -9.53 19.28 -15.59
C GLU A 148 -9.91 18.07 -16.47
N ILE A 149 -9.03 17.06 -16.57
CA ILE A 149 -9.32 15.80 -17.31
C ILE A 149 -10.57 15.12 -16.75
N LEU A 150 -10.71 15.10 -15.42
CA LEU A 150 -11.84 14.45 -14.76
C LEU A 150 -13.14 15.25 -14.82
N GLN A 151 -13.09 16.56 -15.07
CA GLN A 151 -14.26 17.44 -15.17
C GLN A 151 -15.23 17.30 -13.98
N GLY A 152 -14.67 17.13 -12.77
CA GLY A 152 -15.45 16.92 -11.53
C GLY A 152 -16.06 15.52 -11.35
N LYS A 153 -15.83 14.58 -12.28
CA LYS A 153 -16.22 13.16 -12.15
C LYS A 153 -15.17 12.39 -11.36
N HIS A 154 -15.58 11.28 -10.74
CA HIS A 154 -14.65 10.35 -10.13
C HIS A 154 -14.13 9.35 -11.16
N LEU A 155 -12.84 9.02 -11.10
CA LEU A 155 -12.26 7.91 -11.86
C LEU A 155 -12.24 6.66 -10.98
N THR A 156 -12.98 5.64 -11.39
CA THR A 156 -13.05 4.35 -10.69
C THR A 156 -12.35 3.27 -11.51
N LEU A 157 -11.34 2.63 -10.93
CA LEU A 157 -10.56 1.56 -11.54
C LEU A 157 -11.12 0.21 -11.10
N THR A 158 -11.65 -0.56 -12.04
CA THR A 158 -12.17 -1.90 -11.76
C THR A 158 -11.07 -2.93 -11.93
N PHE A 159 -10.79 -3.72 -10.89
CA PHE A 159 -9.79 -4.79 -10.94
C PHE A 159 -10.45 -6.16 -11.13
N GLN A 160 -10.16 -6.80 -12.26
CA GLN A 160 -10.76 -8.08 -12.62
C GLN A 160 -9.81 -8.95 -13.46
N GLY A 161 -9.66 -10.20 -13.05
CA GLY A 161 -8.86 -11.20 -13.73
C GLY A 161 -7.36 -11.04 -13.54
N ILE A 162 -6.61 -12.04 -14.01
CA ILE A 162 -5.16 -12.17 -13.81
C ILE A 162 -4.42 -12.08 -15.14
N GLY A 163 -3.22 -11.51 -15.11
CA GLY A 163 -2.26 -11.52 -16.20
C GLY A 163 -0.83 -11.72 -15.71
N SER A 164 0.07 -11.93 -16.66
CA SER A 164 1.51 -12.03 -16.42
C SER A 164 2.31 -11.19 -17.41
N PHE A 165 3.47 -10.68 -16.99
CA PHE A 165 4.49 -10.14 -17.89
C PHE A 165 5.66 -11.12 -17.97
N GLY A 166 5.88 -11.69 -19.16
CA GLY A 166 6.93 -12.67 -19.42
C GLY A 166 6.93 -13.84 -18.44
N ASP A 167 5.74 -14.19 -17.92
CA ASP A 167 5.51 -15.19 -16.87
C ASP A 167 6.39 -15.04 -15.62
N ARG A 168 6.86 -13.82 -15.33
CA ARG A 168 7.73 -13.51 -14.18
C ARG A 168 7.12 -12.53 -13.20
N VAL A 169 6.16 -11.72 -13.66
CA VAL A 169 5.41 -10.77 -12.85
C VAL A 169 3.94 -11.12 -12.98
N GLY A 170 3.30 -11.48 -11.86
CA GLY A 170 1.86 -11.75 -11.80
C GLY A 170 1.11 -10.51 -11.33
N PHE A 171 0.05 -10.13 -12.04
CA PHE A 171 -0.74 -8.95 -11.72
C PHE A 171 -2.24 -9.18 -11.92
N VAL A 172 -3.03 -8.41 -11.17
CA VAL A 172 -4.47 -8.24 -11.41
C VAL A 172 -4.64 -7.19 -12.51
N LYS A 173 -5.50 -7.50 -13.48
CA LYS A 173 -5.80 -6.62 -14.63
C LYS A 173 -6.81 -5.55 -14.23
N LEU A 174 -6.77 -4.42 -14.94
CA LEU A 174 -7.92 -3.52 -15.01
C LEU A 174 -8.93 -4.10 -16.00
N ALA A 175 -10.21 -4.04 -15.67
CA ALA A 175 -11.29 -4.40 -16.57
C ALA A 175 -11.36 -3.42 -17.75
N GLU A 176 -11.83 -3.86 -18.91
CA GLU A 176 -11.99 -2.97 -20.06
C GLU A 176 -13.06 -1.90 -19.80
N GLY A 177 -12.85 -0.69 -20.32
CA GLY A 177 -13.82 0.40 -20.25
C GLY A 177 -13.19 1.80 -20.34
N ASP A 178 -14.04 2.82 -20.36
CA ASP A 178 -13.65 4.23 -20.57
C ASP A 178 -12.66 4.75 -19.52
N HIS A 179 -12.68 4.19 -18.31
CA HIS A 179 -11.76 4.51 -17.24
C HIS A 179 -10.29 4.25 -17.60
N ILE A 180 -10.00 3.30 -18.51
CA ILE A 180 -8.64 3.06 -19.01
C ILE A 180 -8.15 4.27 -19.82
N ASN A 181 -8.99 4.81 -20.70
CA ASN A 181 -8.60 5.94 -21.55
C ASN A 181 -8.29 7.18 -20.71
N LEU A 182 -9.11 7.47 -19.69
CA LEU A 182 -8.85 8.55 -18.74
C LEU A 182 -7.55 8.32 -17.96
N LEU A 183 -7.28 7.09 -17.52
CA LEU A 183 -6.05 6.78 -16.80
C LEU A 183 -4.80 6.92 -17.71
N LEU A 184 -4.90 6.55 -18.99
CA LEU A 184 -3.86 6.75 -19.99
C LEU A 184 -3.60 8.24 -20.25
N GLU A 185 -4.65 9.05 -20.35
CA GLU A 185 -4.55 10.51 -20.51
C GLU A 185 -3.88 11.18 -19.31
N ILE A 186 -4.23 10.75 -18.09
CA ILE A 186 -3.56 11.18 -16.85
C ILE A 186 -2.08 10.78 -16.86
N ALA A 187 -1.76 9.55 -17.28
CA ALA A 187 -0.37 9.07 -17.33
C ALA A 187 0.48 9.86 -18.33
N GLU A 188 -0.05 10.16 -19.52
CA GLU A 188 0.67 10.95 -20.53
C GLU A 188 0.80 12.41 -20.10
N THR A 189 -0.22 12.97 -19.45
CA THR A 189 -0.16 14.32 -18.87
C THR A 189 0.91 14.38 -17.77
N ALA A 190 0.94 13.41 -16.87
CA ALA A 190 1.98 13.30 -15.84
C ALA A 190 3.38 13.23 -16.46
N LYS A 191 3.55 12.36 -17.47
CA LYS A 191 4.82 12.23 -18.19
C LYS A 191 5.27 13.56 -18.79
N ARG A 192 4.37 14.28 -19.48
CA ARG A 192 4.64 15.60 -20.06
C ARG A 192 5.03 16.63 -18.99
N THR A 193 4.25 16.77 -17.92
CA THR A 193 4.51 17.72 -16.83
C THR A 193 5.88 17.50 -16.20
N PHE A 194 6.26 16.25 -15.95
CA PHE A 194 7.57 15.93 -15.39
C PHE A 194 8.71 16.18 -16.40
N GLN A 195 8.52 15.85 -17.67
CA GLN A 195 9.51 16.13 -18.73
C GLN A 195 9.75 17.63 -18.94
N GLU A 196 8.70 18.45 -18.92
CA GLU A 196 8.79 19.91 -19.06
C GLU A 196 9.59 20.55 -17.92
N LYS A 197 9.61 19.92 -16.74
CA LYS A 197 10.43 20.30 -15.58
C LYS A 197 11.87 19.78 -15.65
N GLY A 198 12.24 19.07 -16.72
CA GLY A 198 13.58 18.51 -16.91
C GLY A 198 13.83 17.18 -16.19
N VAL A 199 12.78 16.54 -15.64
CA VAL A 199 12.91 15.22 -15.02
C VAL A 199 13.09 14.15 -16.10
N MET A 200 14.06 13.27 -15.91
CA MET A 200 14.22 12.09 -16.76
C MET A 200 13.15 11.06 -16.41
N VAL A 201 12.18 10.89 -17.32
CA VAL A 201 11.14 9.86 -17.24
C VAL A 201 11.42 8.74 -18.24
N GLY A 202 10.90 7.55 -17.97
CA GLY A 202 11.16 6.38 -18.79
C GLY A 202 10.56 6.50 -20.19
N GLU A 203 11.37 6.30 -21.23
CA GLU A 203 10.89 6.14 -22.59
C GLU A 203 10.61 4.66 -22.92
N SER A 204 9.65 4.43 -23.83
CA SER A 204 9.54 3.25 -24.73
C SER A 204 8.82 1.97 -24.29
N GLN A 205 7.80 2.05 -23.43
CA GLN A 205 6.76 1.01 -23.42
C GLN A 205 5.37 1.63 -23.28
N SER A 206 4.39 1.10 -24.02
CA SER A 206 3.01 1.53 -23.85
C SER A 206 2.60 1.30 -22.40
N PHE A 207 2.07 2.36 -21.76
CA PHE A 207 1.62 2.28 -20.39
C PHE A 207 0.52 1.22 -20.27
N LYS A 208 0.77 0.18 -19.47
CA LYS A 208 -0.17 -0.90 -19.20
C LYS A 208 -0.46 -0.89 -17.70
N PRO A 209 -1.54 -0.22 -17.24
CA PRO A 209 -1.87 -0.19 -15.83
C PRO A 209 -2.16 -1.61 -15.33
N HIS A 210 -1.57 -1.96 -14.19
CA HIS A 210 -1.69 -3.29 -13.59
C HIS A 210 -1.44 -3.21 -12.09
N LEU A 211 -2.00 -4.16 -11.34
CA LEU A 211 -1.80 -4.26 -9.90
C LEU A 211 -1.00 -5.53 -9.58
N THR A 212 0.29 -5.36 -9.34
CA THR A 212 1.20 -6.49 -9.13
C THR A 212 0.97 -7.16 -7.77
N PHE A 213 0.82 -8.49 -7.77
CA PHE A 213 0.75 -9.28 -6.54
C PHE A 213 1.99 -10.16 -6.33
N MET A 214 2.78 -10.47 -7.37
CA MET A 214 4.02 -11.22 -7.23
C MET A 214 5.06 -10.90 -8.31
N LYS A 215 6.34 -11.01 -7.97
CA LYS A 215 7.48 -10.87 -8.89
C LYS A 215 8.54 -11.92 -8.56
N LEU A 216 8.90 -12.78 -9.52
CA LEU A 216 9.95 -13.78 -9.33
C LEU A 216 11.33 -13.15 -9.08
N SER A 217 11.57 -11.94 -9.57
CA SER A 217 12.82 -11.19 -9.33
C SER A 217 13.08 -10.90 -7.85
N LYS A 218 12.05 -10.88 -7.00
CA LYS A 218 12.19 -10.69 -5.54
C LYS A 218 12.85 -11.88 -4.86
N SER A 219 12.88 -13.06 -5.50
CA SER A 219 13.56 -14.24 -5.00
C SER A 219 14.44 -14.86 -6.07
N PRO A 220 15.67 -14.34 -6.30
CA PRO A 220 16.61 -14.87 -7.29
C PRO A 220 16.94 -16.36 -7.06
N TRP A 221 16.79 -16.84 -5.82
CA TRP A 221 16.92 -18.26 -5.47
C TRP A 221 15.93 -19.15 -6.22
N LEU A 222 14.69 -18.68 -6.51
CA LEU A 222 13.69 -19.45 -7.25
C LEU A 222 14.18 -19.89 -8.62
N HIS A 223 14.79 -18.96 -9.37
CA HIS A 223 15.30 -19.24 -10.71
C HIS A 223 16.43 -20.28 -10.69
N LYS A 224 17.30 -20.24 -9.66
CA LYS A 224 18.37 -21.23 -9.46
C LYS A 224 17.84 -22.62 -9.11
N ASN A 225 16.63 -22.71 -8.55
CA ASN A 225 15.99 -23.94 -8.09
C ASN A 225 14.82 -24.39 -8.96
N GLY A 226 14.86 -24.06 -10.26
CA GLY A 226 13.96 -24.58 -11.28
C GLY A 226 12.66 -23.79 -11.49
N VAL A 227 12.33 -22.80 -10.65
CA VAL A 227 11.15 -21.96 -10.81
C VAL A 227 11.48 -20.75 -11.68
N LYS A 228 11.33 -20.91 -13.00
CA LYS A 228 11.69 -19.89 -14.01
C LYS A 228 10.50 -19.05 -14.48
N LYS A 229 9.28 -19.56 -14.31
CA LYS A 229 8.01 -18.95 -14.72
C LYS A 229 6.92 -19.21 -13.69
N ILE A 230 5.90 -18.35 -13.71
CA ILE A 230 4.68 -18.52 -12.93
C ILE A 230 3.75 -19.39 -13.77
N GLU A 231 3.43 -20.59 -13.27
CA GLU A 231 2.55 -21.52 -13.96
C GLU A 231 1.09 -21.03 -13.88
N PRO A 232 0.36 -20.92 -15.01
CA PRO A 232 -1.00 -20.38 -15.03
C PRO A 232 -2.01 -21.15 -14.16
N GLU A 233 -1.79 -22.45 -13.97
CA GLU A 233 -2.63 -23.33 -13.15
C GLU A 233 -2.69 -22.84 -11.69
N LEU A 234 -1.64 -22.18 -11.20
CA LEU A 234 -1.56 -21.67 -9.82
C LEU A 234 -2.65 -20.64 -9.51
N TYR A 235 -3.13 -19.91 -10.51
CA TYR A 235 -4.14 -18.85 -10.36
C TYR A 235 -5.39 -19.09 -11.22
N GLU A 236 -5.61 -20.30 -11.73
CA GLU A 236 -6.72 -20.64 -12.62
C GLU A 236 -8.08 -20.24 -12.05
N LYS A 237 -8.30 -20.48 -10.74
CA LYS A 237 -9.52 -20.13 -10.01
C LYS A 237 -9.84 -18.62 -10.01
N PHE A 238 -8.86 -17.77 -10.32
CA PHE A 238 -8.96 -16.32 -10.23
C PHE A 238 -8.91 -15.61 -11.59
N ILE A 239 -8.79 -16.33 -12.70
CA ILE A 239 -8.61 -15.75 -14.06
C ILE A 239 -9.68 -14.74 -14.45
N SER A 240 -10.91 -14.90 -13.96
CA SER A 240 -12.07 -14.02 -14.20
C SER A 240 -12.58 -13.35 -12.93
N HIS A 241 -11.92 -13.57 -11.78
CA HIS A 241 -12.35 -13.08 -10.49
C HIS A 241 -12.34 -11.55 -10.45
N ARG A 242 -13.42 -10.96 -9.94
CA ARG A 242 -13.54 -9.53 -9.72
C ARG A 242 -13.05 -9.20 -8.31
N PHE A 243 -11.95 -8.47 -8.23
CA PHE A 243 -11.29 -8.12 -6.96
C PHE A 243 -11.90 -6.89 -6.29
N GLY A 244 -12.54 -6.01 -7.08
CA GLY A 244 -13.22 -4.82 -6.59
C GLY A 244 -12.91 -3.58 -7.42
N GLU A 245 -13.23 -2.42 -6.83
CA GLU A 245 -13.06 -1.11 -7.46
C GLU A 245 -12.25 -0.17 -6.57
N GLU A 246 -11.30 0.56 -7.16
CA GLU A 246 -10.53 1.59 -6.48
C GLU A 246 -10.87 2.95 -7.08
N MET A 247 -11.36 3.88 -6.27
CA MET A 247 -11.52 5.27 -6.70
C MET A 247 -10.16 5.97 -6.67
N LEU A 248 -9.77 6.62 -7.77
CA LEU A 248 -8.61 7.52 -7.77
C LEU A 248 -8.88 8.70 -6.83
N TYR A 249 -8.17 8.70 -5.71
CA TYR A 249 -8.27 9.76 -4.70
C TYR A 249 -6.91 10.34 -4.29
N ARG A 250 -5.84 9.56 -4.39
CA ARG A 250 -4.49 9.98 -4.01
C ARG A 250 -3.47 9.53 -5.06
N ILE A 251 -2.49 10.39 -5.34
CA ILE A 251 -1.29 10.03 -6.10
C ILE A 251 -0.09 10.40 -5.24
N ASP A 252 0.82 9.43 -5.07
CA ASP A 252 2.02 9.56 -4.24
C ASP A 252 3.27 9.58 -5.12
N LEU A 253 4.23 10.47 -4.84
CA LEU A 253 5.60 10.38 -5.35
C LEU A 253 6.41 9.50 -4.41
N CYS A 254 6.71 8.28 -4.85
CA CYS A 254 7.31 7.23 -4.04
C CYS A 254 8.76 6.96 -4.44
N SER A 255 9.62 6.72 -3.45
CA SER A 255 10.96 6.17 -3.66
C SER A 255 10.91 4.65 -3.78
N MET A 256 11.65 4.09 -4.73
CA MET A 256 11.83 2.64 -4.90
C MET A 256 12.84 2.07 -3.90
N LEU A 257 13.80 2.89 -3.46
CA LEU A 257 15.00 2.42 -2.75
C LEU A 257 15.03 2.80 -1.27
N LYS A 258 14.34 3.87 -0.87
CA LYS A 258 14.26 4.26 0.55
C LYS A 258 13.46 3.24 1.35
N LYS A 259 13.75 3.15 2.65
CA LYS A 259 13.06 2.25 3.59
C LYS A 259 11.54 2.48 3.56
N LYS A 260 10.78 1.40 3.41
CA LYS A 260 9.31 1.42 3.47
C LYS A 260 8.81 1.96 4.80
N GLN A 261 7.61 2.53 4.78
CA GLN A 261 6.89 2.98 5.95
C GLN A 261 6.51 1.81 6.87
N SER A 262 6.13 2.10 8.12
CA SER A 262 5.74 1.07 9.11
C SER A 262 4.52 0.24 8.68
N ASN A 263 3.66 0.77 7.82
CA ASN A 263 2.52 0.06 7.23
C ASN A 263 2.89 -0.81 6.02
N GLY A 264 4.16 -0.83 5.61
CA GLY A 264 4.65 -1.58 4.45
C GLY A 264 4.52 -0.87 3.11
N TYR A 265 3.99 0.36 3.07
CA TYR A 265 3.94 1.16 1.85
C TYR A 265 5.30 1.81 1.54
N TYR A 266 5.49 2.24 0.30
CA TYR A 266 6.72 2.91 -0.13
C TYR A 266 6.95 4.21 0.64
N HIS A 267 8.21 4.64 0.75
CA HIS A 267 8.53 5.97 1.25
C HIS A 267 7.96 7.02 0.29
N CYS A 268 7.15 7.94 0.80
CA CYS A 268 6.56 9.02 0.01
C CYS A 268 7.30 10.32 0.26
N GLU A 269 7.72 11.00 -0.80
CA GLU A 269 8.27 12.36 -0.72
C GLU A 269 7.13 13.39 -0.66
N SER A 270 6.06 13.16 -1.42
CA SER A 270 4.88 14.02 -1.47
C SER A 270 3.65 13.26 -1.99
N SER A 271 2.47 13.83 -1.76
CA SER A 271 1.17 13.29 -2.18
C SER A 271 0.23 14.40 -2.59
N ILE A 272 -0.57 14.16 -3.62
CA ILE A 272 -1.71 15.01 -4.00
C ILE A 272 -3.02 14.25 -3.82
N MET A 273 -4.05 14.99 -3.40
CA MET A 273 -5.43 14.47 -3.29
C MET A 273 -6.24 14.96 -4.49
N ILE A 274 -6.90 14.04 -5.19
CA ILE A 274 -7.71 14.28 -6.39
C ILE A 274 -9.18 14.24 -6.02
N GLY A 275 -9.91 15.29 -6.38
CA GLY A 275 -11.34 15.41 -6.07
C GLY A 275 -11.61 15.65 -4.58
N LYS A 276 -12.90 15.61 -4.21
CA LYS A 276 -13.33 15.76 -2.82
C LYS A 276 -13.11 14.45 -2.07
N LYS A 277 -12.72 14.53 -0.79
CA LYS A 277 -12.59 13.35 0.07
C LYS A 277 -13.85 12.50 -0.08
N PRO A 278 -13.75 11.21 -0.46
CA PRO A 278 -14.89 10.32 -0.36
C PRO A 278 -15.26 10.32 1.11
N ILE A 279 -16.38 10.98 1.42
CA ILE A 279 -16.90 10.98 2.75
C ILE A 279 -17.48 9.58 2.91
N GLU A 280 -16.68 8.65 3.43
CA GLU A 280 -17.20 7.36 3.84
C GLU A 280 -18.36 7.65 4.79
N ILE A 281 -19.53 7.07 4.53
CA ILE A 281 -20.69 7.19 5.42
C ILE A 281 -20.28 6.84 6.86
N GLN A 282 -19.31 5.93 7.01
CA GLN A 282 -18.70 5.57 8.27
C GLN A 282 -17.94 6.73 8.94
N ASP A 283 -17.21 7.57 8.20
CA ASP A 283 -16.55 8.76 8.73
C ASP A 283 -17.58 9.78 9.23
N LEU A 284 -18.67 10.00 8.49
CA LEU A 284 -19.80 10.84 8.92
C LEU A 284 -20.46 10.30 10.19
N ILE A 285 -20.72 8.98 10.23
CA ILE A 285 -21.31 8.30 11.38
C ILE A 285 -20.37 8.41 12.59
N ASN A 286 -19.08 8.17 12.41
CA ASN A 286 -18.08 8.24 13.48
C ASN A 286 -17.97 9.67 14.03
N GLU A 287 -17.97 10.68 13.15
CA GLU A 287 -17.92 12.08 13.55
C GLU A 287 -19.22 12.51 14.25
N ALA A 288 -20.39 12.08 13.75
CA ALA A 288 -21.68 12.32 14.40
C ALA A 288 -21.76 11.63 15.77
N LEU A 289 -21.35 10.37 15.88
CA LEU A 289 -21.27 9.63 17.14
C LEU A 289 -20.30 10.29 18.11
N HIS A 290 -19.17 10.79 17.63
CA HIS A 290 -18.21 11.52 18.46
C HIS A 290 -18.84 12.81 19.01
N ARG A 291 -19.51 13.60 18.16
CA ARG A 291 -20.23 14.82 18.58
C ARG A 291 -21.27 14.51 19.66
N GLU A 292 -22.10 13.49 19.46
CA GLU A 292 -23.11 13.09 20.45
C GLU A 292 -22.50 12.59 21.76
N ARG A 293 -21.43 11.78 21.70
CA ARG A 293 -20.69 11.36 22.90
C ARG A 293 -20.14 12.55 23.69
N MET A 294 -19.62 13.57 23.02
CA MET A 294 -19.08 14.76 23.69
C MET A 294 -20.18 15.60 24.34
N LYS A 295 -21.34 15.76 23.68
CA LYS A 295 -22.52 16.42 24.28
C LYS A 295 -22.98 15.68 25.54
N LEU A 296 -23.10 14.35 25.47
CA LEU A 296 -23.52 13.54 26.61
C LEU A 296 -22.51 13.60 27.77
N LYS A 297 -21.21 13.51 27.46
CA LYS A 297 -20.13 13.64 28.45
C LYS A 297 -20.18 15.00 29.17
N SER A 298 -20.47 16.08 28.45
CA SER A 298 -20.65 17.42 29.03
C SER A 298 -21.87 17.47 29.97
N LYS A 299 -23.02 16.94 29.55
CA LYS A 299 -24.23 16.87 30.41
C LYS A 299 -23.99 16.04 31.67
N VAL A 300 -23.32 14.88 31.55
CA VAL A 300 -22.96 14.04 32.71
C VAL A 300 -22.05 14.81 33.67
N LYS A 301 -21.10 15.59 33.15
CA LYS A 301 -20.25 16.45 33.98
C LYS A 301 -21.08 17.49 34.74
N GLN A 302 -22.00 18.17 34.05
CA GLN A 302 -22.90 19.15 34.67
C GLN A 302 -23.79 18.52 35.76
N ILE A 303 -24.33 17.32 35.50
CA ILE A 303 -25.13 16.58 36.50
C ILE A 303 -24.26 16.22 37.71
N LYS A 304 -23.03 15.73 37.50
CA LYS A 304 -22.10 15.43 38.61
C LYS A 304 -21.79 16.69 39.42
N GLU A 305 -21.51 17.80 38.78
CA GLU A 305 -21.29 19.09 39.44
C GLU A 305 -22.52 19.55 40.23
N LEU A 306 -23.72 19.36 39.68
CA LEU A 306 -24.99 19.68 40.35
C LEU A 306 -25.24 18.78 41.57
N LEU A 307 -25.01 17.47 41.47
CA LEU A 307 -25.13 16.52 42.58
C LEU A 307 -24.09 16.73 43.68
N LEU A 308 -22.97 17.40 43.38
CA LEU A 308 -21.97 17.79 44.36
C LEU A 308 -22.32 19.09 45.10
N LYS A 309 -23.33 19.86 44.64
CA LYS A 309 -23.74 21.07 45.34
C LYS A 309 -24.36 20.73 46.70
N PRO A 310 -23.92 21.37 47.80
CA PRO A 310 -24.44 21.10 49.14
C PRO A 310 -25.97 21.23 49.24
N GLU A 311 -26.54 22.24 48.57
CA GLU A 311 -28.00 22.46 48.53
C GLU A 311 -28.76 21.31 47.87
N THR A 312 -28.24 20.77 46.77
CA THR A 312 -28.82 19.63 46.06
C THR A 312 -28.73 18.37 46.91
N GLN A 313 -27.59 18.14 47.58
CA GLN A 313 -27.42 17.02 48.49
C GLN A 313 -28.36 17.11 49.71
N ALA A 314 -28.54 18.31 50.26
CA ALA A 314 -29.47 18.54 51.37
C ALA A 314 -30.92 18.27 50.96
N LYS A 315 -31.34 18.70 49.77
CA LYS A 315 -32.68 18.38 49.22
C LYS A 315 -32.88 16.88 49.01
N ILE A 316 -31.91 16.19 48.39
CA ILE A 316 -31.95 14.74 48.21
C ILE A 316 -32.05 14.01 49.56
N ARG A 317 -31.28 14.44 50.56
CA ARG A 317 -31.35 13.86 51.92
C ARG A 317 -32.71 14.10 52.57
N ARG A 318 -33.26 15.30 52.44
CA ARG A 318 -34.59 15.63 52.96
C ARG A 318 -35.68 14.73 52.36
N GLU A 319 -35.72 14.59 51.04
CA GLU A 319 -36.71 13.74 50.37
C GLU A 319 -36.51 12.24 50.72
N LEU A 320 -35.28 11.75 50.79
CA LEU A 320 -35.01 10.34 51.08
C LEU A 320 -35.25 9.94 52.55
N PHE A 321 -35.03 10.86 53.50
CA PHE A 321 -35.00 10.55 54.93
C PHE A 321 -36.09 11.25 55.76
N GLU A 322 -36.56 12.45 55.39
CA GLU A 322 -37.59 13.17 56.17
C GLU A 322 -39.02 12.79 55.75
N GLU A 323 -39.29 12.48 54.48
CA GLU A 323 -40.63 12.01 54.06
C GLU A 323 -40.97 10.59 54.57
N ARG A 324 -39.96 9.75 54.86
CA ARG A 324 -40.19 8.43 55.50
C ARG A 324 -40.56 8.53 56.98
N LEU A 325 -40.16 9.59 57.67
CA LEU A 325 -40.44 9.75 59.11
C LEU A 325 -41.89 10.16 59.36
N ILE A 326 -42.55 10.82 58.41
CA ILE A 326 -43.97 11.19 58.55
C ILE A 326 -44.88 9.95 58.45
N HIS A 327 -44.48 8.93 57.70
CA HIS A 327 -45.27 7.69 57.58
C HIS A 327 -45.09 6.69 58.74
N ASN A 328 -43.99 6.78 59.50
CA ASN A 328 -43.70 5.83 60.59
C ASN A 328 -44.02 6.35 62.00
N ASN A 329 -44.25 7.65 62.20
CA ASN A 329 -44.49 8.23 63.53
C ASN A 329 -45.99 8.37 63.93
N GLN A 330 -46.91 7.64 63.29
CA GLN A 330 -48.30 7.53 63.76
C GLN A 330 -48.60 6.26 64.57
N GLY A 331 -47.61 5.41 64.83
CA GLY A 331 -47.78 4.21 65.64
C GLY A 331 -46.72 4.10 66.72
N ASN A 332 -47.16 4.24 67.97
CA ASN A 332 -46.47 3.89 69.22
C ASN A 332 -45.73 5.03 69.93
N ASP A 333 -46.46 5.70 70.83
CA ASP A 333 -45.93 6.03 72.16
C ASP A 333 -47.08 6.01 73.18
N VAL A 334 -47.12 4.95 73.99
CA VAL A 334 -47.83 4.90 75.28
C VAL A 334 -46.78 4.42 76.28
N ASP A 335 -46.22 5.35 77.05
CA ASP A 335 -45.30 5.05 78.14
C ASP A 335 -46.05 4.96 79.47
N PHE A 336 -45.74 3.91 80.24
CA PHE A 336 -46.41 3.54 81.48
C PHE A 336 -45.59 4.04 82.68
N SER A 337 -46.23 4.90 83.46
CA SER A 337 -46.08 5.12 84.91
C SER A 337 -44.72 5.60 85.46
N MET A 338 -44.72 6.87 85.88
CA MET A 338 -44.14 7.28 87.17
C MET A 338 -45.18 7.02 88.27
N THR A 339 -44.81 6.36 89.36
CA THR A 339 -44.94 6.95 90.70
C THR A 339 -43.95 6.34 91.71
N LEU A 340 -43.29 7.23 92.44
CA LEU A 340 -42.49 7.01 93.63
C LEU A 340 -43.34 6.59 94.85
N THR A 341 -42.65 5.92 95.79
CA THR A 341 -42.95 5.70 97.23
C THR A 341 -44.06 4.74 97.63
#